data_AF-A0A934E387-F1
#
_entry.id   AF-A0A934E387-F1
#
_cell.length_a   1.000
_cell.length_b   1.000
_cell.length_c   1.000
_cell.angle_alpha   90.00
_cell.angle_beta   90.00
_cell.angle_gamma   90.00
#
_symmetry.space_group_name_H-M   'P 1'
#
loop_
_entity.id
_entity.type
_entity.pdbx_description
1 polymer ?
#
loop_
_entity_poly.entity_id
_entity_poly.type
_entity_poly.pdbx_seq_one_letter_code
_entity_poly.pdbx_strand_id
1 'polypeptide(L)'
;MGTTFVDIDDRGFWMRDGFLELWLRLTALHIEDPPTPPSIATRIRDQWLLASRGYFNGCVPHDLGEFVREPEGRRLILLAIRSLLLKLGDAPDTLDAGVLNLLGFEARFNRGIEKWRLVEISQAFFDLIEGRIVSAANSTSFMPGYRERPGQIEPAG
;
A
#
# COMPACT_ATOMS: atom_id res chain seq x y z
N MET A 1 -3.76 3.27 16.32
CA MET A 1 -3.52 3.05 14.88
C MET A 1 -2.01 3.06 14.68
N GLY A 2 -1.42 1.92 14.38
CA GLY A 2 0.04 1.77 14.31
C GLY A 2 0.64 2.35 13.04
N THR A 3 1.96 2.25 12.96
CA THR A 3 2.76 2.59 11.79
C THR A 3 3.77 1.50 11.53
N THR A 4 3.96 1.17 10.27
CA THR A 4 4.94 0.19 9.79
C THR A 4 5.99 0.94 8.97
N PHE A 5 7.26 0.62 9.18
CA PHE A 5 8.33 1.06 8.30
C PHE A 5 8.39 0.09 7.12
N VAL A 6 8.16 0.60 5.92
CA VAL A 6 8.22 -0.18 4.67
C VAL A 6 9.60 0.03 4.07
N ASP A 7 10.38 -1.03 3.91
CA ASP A 7 11.76 -0.94 3.46
C ASP A 7 12.20 -1.97 2.40
N ILE A 8 13.28 -1.61 1.72
CA ILE A 8 14.11 -2.45 0.85
C ILE A 8 15.56 -2.12 1.18
N ASP A 9 16.28 -3.08 1.77
CA ASP A 9 17.69 -2.92 2.20
C ASP A 9 17.88 -1.64 3.05
N ASP A 10 17.12 -1.53 4.15
CA ASP A 10 17.15 -0.44 5.15
C ASP A 10 16.74 0.96 4.65
N ARG A 11 16.37 1.07 3.37
CA ARG A 11 15.80 2.30 2.78
C ARG A 11 14.31 2.16 2.67
N GLY A 12 13.57 3.19 3.06
CA GLY A 12 12.14 3.06 3.22
C GLY A 12 11.44 4.31 3.71
N PHE A 13 10.18 4.14 4.10
CA PHE A 13 9.34 5.20 4.64
C PHE A 13 8.33 4.63 5.64
N TRP A 14 7.86 5.49 6.55
CA TRP A 14 6.80 5.12 7.49
C TRP A 14 5.44 5.23 6.85
N MET A 15 4.56 4.29 7.17
CA MET A 15 3.18 4.32 6.71
C MET A 15 2.22 3.92 7.82
N ARG A 16 1.00 4.47 7.79
CA ARG A 16 -0.08 4.04 8.70
C ARG A 16 -0.54 2.65 8.28
N ASP A 17 -0.69 1.75 9.24
CA ASP A 17 -1.01 0.34 8.98
C ASP A 17 -2.29 0.18 8.14
N GLY A 18 -3.36 0.93 8.45
CA GLY A 18 -4.61 0.84 7.67
C GLY A 18 -4.49 1.27 6.20
N PHE A 19 -3.58 2.22 5.90
CA PHE A 19 -3.30 2.57 4.50
C PHE A 19 -2.40 1.55 3.82
N LEU A 20 -1.49 0.90 4.56
CA LEU A 20 -0.69 -0.22 4.08
C LEU A 20 -1.56 -1.41 3.72
N GLU A 21 -2.41 -1.84 4.64
CA GLU A 21 -3.36 -2.93 4.44
C GLU A 21 -4.25 -2.65 3.21
N LEU A 22 -4.81 -1.43 3.11
CA LEU A 22 -5.63 -1.07 1.96
C LEU A 22 -4.85 -1.12 0.63
N TRP A 23 -3.64 -0.57 0.62
CA TRP A 23 -2.81 -0.56 -0.58
C TRP A 23 -2.39 -1.97 -1.00
N LEU A 24 -1.99 -2.84 -0.05
CA LEU A 24 -1.65 -4.24 -0.30
C LEU A 24 -2.85 -5.00 -0.90
N ARG A 25 -4.04 -4.81 -0.33
CA ARG A 25 -5.28 -5.43 -0.83
C ARG A 25 -5.54 -5.04 -2.28
N LEU A 26 -5.54 -3.74 -2.57
CA LEU A 26 -5.82 -3.24 -3.92
C LEU A 26 -4.76 -3.71 -4.90
N THR A 27 -3.47 -3.57 -4.57
CA THR A 27 -2.38 -3.93 -5.48
C THR A 27 -2.34 -5.44 -5.75
N ALA A 28 -2.67 -6.29 -4.78
CA ALA A 28 -2.78 -7.74 -4.98
C ALA A 28 -3.81 -8.13 -6.04
N LEU A 29 -4.90 -7.35 -6.21
CA LEU A 29 -5.89 -7.57 -7.27
C LEU A 29 -5.37 -7.25 -8.67
N HIS A 30 -4.25 -6.53 -8.77
CA HIS A 30 -3.59 -6.19 -10.03
C HIS A 30 -2.43 -7.11 -10.40
N ILE A 31 -2.09 -8.08 -9.55
CA ILE A 31 -1.10 -9.10 -9.86
C ILE A 31 -1.78 -10.18 -10.70
N GLU A 32 -1.39 -10.33 -11.97
CA GLU A 32 -1.81 -11.45 -12.80
C GLU A 32 -1.13 -12.73 -12.31
N ASP A 33 -1.90 -13.81 -12.10
CA ASP A 33 -1.36 -15.10 -11.69
C ASP A 33 -1.90 -16.17 -12.63
N PRO A 34 -1.04 -16.78 -13.45
CA PRO A 34 -1.45 -17.85 -14.33
C PRO A 34 -1.83 -19.10 -13.51
N PRO A 35 -2.76 -19.93 -14.00
CA PRO A 35 -3.31 -21.10 -13.27
C PRO A 35 -2.32 -22.28 -13.04
N THR A 36 -1.03 -22.08 -13.26
CA THR A 36 0.04 -23.09 -13.13
C THR A 36 0.68 -23.08 -11.73
N PRO A 37 1.37 -24.16 -11.28
CA PRO A 37 1.79 -24.38 -9.88
C PRO A 37 2.61 -23.22 -9.29
N PRO A 38 2.64 -23.08 -7.94
CA PRO A 38 2.66 -21.79 -7.26
C PRO A 38 3.77 -20.91 -7.80
N SER A 39 3.36 -19.92 -8.56
CA SER A 39 4.25 -18.94 -9.14
C SER A 39 4.65 -17.94 -8.06
N ILE A 40 5.71 -17.17 -8.33
CA ILE A 40 6.02 -16.02 -7.47
C ILE A 40 4.85 -15.03 -7.40
N ALA A 41 4.03 -14.92 -8.46
CA ALA A 41 2.82 -14.11 -8.45
C ALA A 41 1.80 -14.61 -7.42
N THR A 42 1.60 -15.93 -7.32
CA THR A 42 0.76 -16.56 -6.30
C THR A 42 1.28 -16.21 -4.90
N ARG A 43 2.59 -16.37 -4.66
CA ARG A 43 3.22 -16.08 -3.35
C ARG A 43 3.03 -14.63 -2.93
N ILE A 44 3.28 -13.67 -3.83
CA ILE A 44 3.12 -12.23 -3.55
C ILE A 44 1.66 -11.93 -3.24
N ARG A 45 0.74 -12.40 -4.09
CA ARG A 45 -0.70 -12.14 -3.94
C ARG A 45 -1.20 -12.70 -2.61
N ASP A 46 -0.91 -13.95 -2.29
CA ASP A 46 -1.38 -14.60 -1.07
C ASP A 46 -0.84 -13.89 0.18
N GLN A 47 0.45 -13.54 0.18
CA GLN A 47 1.05 -12.80 1.29
C GLN A 47 0.38 -11.43 1.48
N TRP A 48 0.15 -10.68 0.40
CA TRP A 48 -0.44 -9.35 0.48
C TRP A 48 -1.94 -9.37 0.83
N LEU A 49 -2.69 -10.37 0.36
CA LEU A 49 -4.07 -10.59 0.77
C LEU A 49 -4.16 -11.00 2.25
N LEU A 50 -3.21 -11.80 2.75
CA LEU A 50 -3.12 -12.16 4.16
C LEU A 50 -2.77 -10.95 5.02
N ALA A 51 -1.71 -10.23 4.66
CA ALA A 51 -1.23 -9.02 5.37
C ALA A 51 -2.24 -7.86 5.35
N SER A 52 -3.26 -7.91 4.48
CA SER A 52 -4.30 -6.89 4.38
C SER A 52 -5.66 -7.28 4.97
N ARG A 53 -5.76 -8.35 5.76
CA ARG A 53 -7.03 -8.73 6.40
C ARG A 53 -7.50 -7.77 7.50
N GLY A 54 -6.58 -6.95 8.03
CA GLY A 54 -6.81 -6.14 9.23
C GLY A 54 -6.19 -6.79 10.46
N TYR A 55 -6.12 -6.03 11.56
CA TYR A 55 -5.61 -6.42 12.88
C TYR A 55 -4.08 -6.53 13.06
N PHE A 56 -3.26 -6.14 12.08
CA PHE A 56 -1.83 -6.02 12.33
C PHE A 56 -1.55 -4.73 13.10
N ASN A 57 -1.63 -4.81 14.43
CA ASN A 57 -1.26 -3.71 15.32
C ASN A 57 0.27 -3.76 15.55
N GLY A 58 1.01 -2.88 14.85
CA GLY A 58 2.41 -2.61 15.16
C GLY A 58 3.44 -3.09 14.14
N CYS A 59 3.07 -3.98 13.20
CA CYS A 59 3.88 -4.31 12.02
C CYS A 59 3.05 -5.13 11.02
N VAL A 60 2.90 -4.64 9.78
CA VAL A 60 2.25 -5.38 8.69
C VAL A 60 3.29 -6.24 7.95
N PRO A 61 3.17 -7.58 7.92
CA PRO A 61 4.17 -8.46 7.31
C PRO A 61 4.05 -8.47 5.77
N HIS A 62 4.61 -7.47 5.08
CA HIS A 62 4.40 -7.27 3.64
C HIS A 62 5.46 -7.95 2.73
N ASP A 63 6.59 -8.40 3.29
CA ASP A 63 7.69 -9.12 2.61
C ASP A 63 8.20 -8.47 1.30
N LEU A 64 8.11 -7.14 1.20
CA LEU A 64 8.42 -6.40 -0.03
C LEU A 64 9.88 -6.62 -0.45
N GLY A 65 10.82 -6.47 0.50
CA GLY A 65 12.25 -6.65 0.26
C GLY A 65 12.60 -8.02 -0.32
N GLU A 66 11.95 -9.08 0.16
CA GLU A 66 12.18 -10.44 -0.34
C GLU A 66 11.63 -10.60 -1.77
N PHE A 67 10.42 -10.13 -2.04
CA PHE A 67 9.82 -10.26 -3.38
C PHE A 67 10.52 -9.42 -4.45
N VAL A 68 11.06 -8.24 -4.11
CA VAL A 68 11.75 -7.38 -5.09
C VAL A 68 13.19 -7.83 -5.38
N ARG A 69 13.77 -8.69 -4.55
CA ARG A 69 15.10 -9.31 -4.81
C ARG A 69 15.02 -10.32 -5.96
N GLU A 70 13.87 -10.97 -6.13
CA GLU A 70 13.61 -11.83 -7.29
C GLU A 70 13.25 -10.95 -8.52
N PRO A 71 13.99 -11.03 -9.65
CA PRO A 71 13.75 -10.16 -10.81
C PRO A 71 12.31 -10.23 -11.35
N GLU A 72 11.74 -11.42 -11.35
CA GLU A 72 10.35 -11.63 -11.77
C GLU A 72 9.36 -11.02 -10.77
N GLY A 73 9.63 -11.10 -9.47
CA GLY A 73 8.78 -10.53 -8.42
C GLY A 73 8.78 -9.01 -8.49
N ARG A 74 9.96 -8.41 -8.64
CA ARG A 74 10.11 -6.98 -8.92
C ARG A 74 9.29 -6.56 -10.14
N ARG A 75 9.39 -7.28 -11.25
CA ARG A 75 8.66 -6.99 -12.49
C ARG A 75 7.15 -7.02 -12.28
N LEU A 76 6.64 -8.08 -11.63
CA LEU A 76 5.21 -8.25 -11.36
C LEU A 76 4.66 -7.16 -10.45
N ILE A 77 5.38 -6.81 -9.38
CA ILE A 77 4.99 -5.75 -8.45
C ILE A 77 4.93 -4.40 -9.17
N LEU A 78 5.95 -4.06 -9.97
CA LEU A 78 5.95 -2.80 -10.74
C LEU A 78 4.80 -2.74 -11.75
N LEU A 79 4.45 -3.86 -12.40
CA LEU A 79 3.29 -3.93 -13.29
C LEU A 79 1.97 -3.75 -12.54
N ALA A 80 1.82 -4.39 -11.38
CA ALA A 80 0.64 -4.25 -10.54
C ALA A 80 0.46 -2.80 -10.05
N ILE A 81 1.55 -2.14 -9.63
CA ILE A 81 1.53 -0.73 -9.23
C ILE A 81 1.10 0.18 -10.39
N ARG A 82 1.66 -0.03 -11.59
CA ARG A 82 1.28 0.75 -12.78
C ARG A 82 -0.19 0.53 -13.16
N SER A 83 -0.66 -0.71 -13.08
CA SER A 83 -2.04 -1.10 -13.35
C SER A 83 -2.99 -0.43 -12.34
N LEU A 84 -2.64 -0.42 -11.05
CA LEU A 84 -3.38 0.28 -10.01
C LEU A 84 -3.40 1.79 -10.24
N LEU A 85 -2.27 2.42 -10.52
CA LEU A 85 -2.18 3.86 -10.81
C LEU A 85 -3.06 4.26 -12.01
N LEU A 86 -3.07 3.44 -13.06
CA LEU A 86 -3.94 3.65 -14.22
C LEU A 86 -5.42 3.62 -13.82
N LYS A 87 -5.85 2.59 -13.07
CA LYS A 87 -7.24 2.49 -12.61
C LYS A 87 -7.63 3.56 -11.61
N LEU A 88 -6.71 4.02 -10.77
CA LEU A 88 -6.93 5.18 -9.92
C LEU A 88 -7.13 6.45 -10.76
N GLY A 89 -6.43 6.60 -11.89
CA GLY A 89 -6.64 7.73 -12.82
C GLY A 89 -8.08 7.86 -13.31
N ASP A 90 -8.75 6.73 -13.54
CA ASP A 90 -10.15 6.66 -13.98
C ASP A 90 -11.16 6.69 -12.82
N ALA A 91 -10.70 6.56 -11.56
CA ALA A 91 -11.56 6.45 -10.40
C ALA A 91 -12.08 7.82 -9.91
N PRO A 92 -13.25 7.85 -9.24
CA PRO A 92 -13.74 9.04 -8.54
C PRO A 92 -12.71 9.57 -7.54
N ASP A 93 -12.81 10.85 -7.18
CA ASP A 93 -11.86 11.49 -6.26
C ASP A 93 -11.92 10.93 -4.83
N THR A 94 -13.01 10.25 -4.49
CA THR A 94 -13.16 9.50 -3.24
C THR A 94 -13.70 8.11 -3.55
N LEU A 95 -13.02 7.09 -3.03
CA LEU A 95 -13.51 5.71 -3.05
C LEU A 95 -14.56 5.54 -1.95
N ASP A 96 -15.73 5.05 -2.34
CA ASP A 96 -16.87 4.87 -1.44
C ASP A 96 -16.58 3.83 -0.34
N ALA A 97 -17.05 4.12 0.88
CA ALA A 97 -16.85 3.24 2.03
C ALA A 97 -17.57 1.90 1.87
N GLY A 98 -18.78 1.90 1.28
CA GLY A 98 -19.55 0.70 1.00
C GLY A 98 -18.81 -0.23 0.04
N VAL A 99 -18.22 0.33 -1.03
CA VAL A 99 -17.39 -0.42 -1.97
C VAL A 99 -16.13 -0.98 -1.29
N LEU A 100 -15.42 -0.16 -0.48
CA LEU A 100 -14.23 -0.62 0.24
C LEU A 100 -14.55 -1.78 1.20
N ASN A 101 -15.73 -1.77 1.82
CA ASN A 101 -16.19 -2.85 2.70
C ASN A 101 -16.48 -4.17 1.96
N LEU A 102 -16.54 -4.18 0.62
CA LEU A 102 -16.66 -5.42 -0.17
C LEU A 102 -15.33 -6.16 -0.34
N LEU A 103 -14.20 -5.54 0.02
CA LEU A 103 -12.86 -6.07 -0.22
C LEU A 103 -12.40 -7.11 0.84
N GLY A 104 -13.30 -7.52 1.75
CA GLY A 104 -13.04 -8.59 2.71
C GLY A 104 -12.09 -8.22 3.84
N PHE A 105 -12.06 -6.94 4.24
CA PHE A 105 -11.41 -6.51 5.47
C PHE A 105 -12.25 -6.92 6.69
N GLU A 106 -11.59 -7.25 7.79
CA GLU A 106 -12.28 -7.55 9.05
C GLU A 106 -12.75 -6.26 9.76
N ALA A 107 -12.01 -5.16 9.59
CA ALA A 107 -12.40 -3.84 10.02
C ALA A 107 -13.32 -3.14 9.00
N ARG A 108 -14.27 -2.32 9.47
CA ARG A 108 -15.18 -1.57 8.61
C ARG A 108 -14.66 -0.16 8.31
N PHE A 109 -14.78 0.24 7.06
CA PHE A 109 -14.63 1.62 6.61
C PHE A 109 -15.92 2.39 6.90
N ASN A 110 -15.81 3.43 7.73
CA ASN A 110 -16.93 4.32 8.07
C ASN A 110 -16.96 5.60 7.19
N ARG A 111 -15.92 5.80 6.38
CA ARG A 111 -15.78 6.94 5.47
C ARG A 111 -15.06 6.51 4.22
N GLY A 112 -15.32 7.20 3.12
CA GLY A 112 -14.56 7.01 1.90
C GLY A 112 -13.09 7.41 2.06
N ILE A 113 -12.27 6.96 1.13
CA ILE A 113 -10.84 7.26 1.09
C ILE A 113 -10.56 8.13 -0.13
N GLU A 114 -9.87 9.25 0.07
CA GLU A 114 -9.52 10.12 -1.04
C GLU A 114 -8.49 9.45 -1.96
N LYS A 115 -8.79 9.43 -3.27
CA LYS A 115 -7.94 8.84 -4.31
C LYS A 115 -6.50 9.30 -4.24
N TRP A 116 -6.27 10.60 -3.99
CA TRP A 116 -4.93 11.18 -3.98
C TRP A 116 -4.00 10.49 -2.97
N ARG A 117 -4.53 9.96 -1.86
CA ARG A 117 -3.74 9.23 -0.86
C ARG A 117 -3.18 7.95 -1.46
N LEU A 118 -4.01 7.18 -2.17
CA LEU A 118 -3.62 5.93 -2.81
C LEU A 118 -2.66 6.17 -3.98
N VAL A 119 -2.81 7.29 -4.71
CA VAL A 119 -1.87 7.70 -5.75
C VAL A 119 -0.49 8.02 -5.14
N GLU A 120 -0.45 8.83 -4.08
CA GLU A 120 0.82 9.17 -3.40
C GLU A 120 1.51 7.93 -2.81
N ILE A 121 0.74 7.03 -2.19
CA ILE A 121 1.26 5.75 -1.68
C ILE A 121 1.82 4.90 -2.83
N SER A 122 1.06 4.71 -3.92
CA SER A 122 1.51 3.89 -5.05
C SER A 122 2.77 4.45 -5.70
N GLN A 123 2.88 5.78 -5.80
CA GLN A 123 4.07 6.45 -6.31
C GLN A 123 5.27 6.25 -5.35
N ALA A 124 5.06 6.33 -4.04
CA ALA A 124 6.11 6.08 -3.06
C ALA A 124 6.66 4.64 -3.12
N PHE A 125 5.79 3.63 -3.26
CA PHE A 125 6.22 2.25 -3.48
C PHE A 125 7.01 2.09 -4.78
N PHE A 126 6.52 2.69 -5.88
CA PHE A 126 7.23 2.68 -7.15
C PHE A 126 8.63 3.28 -7.01
N ASP A 127 8.74 4.46 -6.40
CA ASP A 127 10.00 5.16 -6.21
C ASP A 127 10.93 4.42 -5.23
N LEU A 128 10.40 3.72 -4.23
CA LEU A 128 11.18 2.86 -3.34
C LEU A 128 11.80 1.68 -4.11
N ILE A 129 11.00 0.96 -4.90
CA ILE A 129 11.47 -0.18 -5.69
C ILE A 129 12.53 0.28 -6.70
N GLU A 130 12.30 1.43 -7.34
CA GLU A 130 13.24 2.06 -8.28
C GLU A 130 14.47 2.71 -7.60
N GLY A 131 14.59 2.61 -6.27
CA GLY A 131 15.76 3.08 -5.52
C GLY A 131 15.88 4.61 -5.42
N ARG A 132 14.79 5.35 -5.64
CA ARG A 132 14.73 6.81 -5.57
C ARG A 132 14.47 7.32 -4.16
N ILE A 133 13.93 6.47 -3.29
CA ILE A 133 13.78 6.76 -1.86
C ILE A 133 15.04 6.35 -1.10
N VAL A 134 15.58 7.28 -0.33
CA VAL A 134 16.84 7.12 0.42
C VAL A 134 16.68 7.33 1.94
N SER A 135 15.48 7.59 2.42
CA SER A 135 15.19 7.73 3.85
C SER A 135 15.35 6.41 4.60
N ALA A 136 15.69 6.49 5.89
CA ALA A 136 15.84 5.36 6.79
C ALA A 136 14.81 5.43 7.94
N ALA A 137 14.73 4.37 8.75
CA ALA A 137 13.74 4.22 9.81
C ALA A 137 13.76 5.33 10.88
N ASN A 138 14.89 6.02 11.05
CA ASN A 138 15.02 7.14 11.97
C ASN A 138 14.38 8.46 11.48
N SER A 139 13.83 8.48 10.26
CA SER A 139 13.18 9.66 9.68
C SER A 139 11.69 9.44 9.49
N THR A 140 10.87 10.29 10.11
CA THR A 140 9.41 10.35 9.88
C THR A 140 9.01 11.49 8.94
N SER A 141 9.97 12.12 8.25
CA SER A 141 9.71 13.29 7.40
C SER A 141 8.85 12.98 6.16
N PHE A 142 8.73 11.71 5.81
CA PHE A 142 7.96 11.25 4.66
C PHE A 142 7.00 10.13 5.07
N MET A 143 5.70 10.43 5.00
CA MET A 143 4.60 9.48 5.23
C MET A 143 3.58 9.65 4.09
N PRO A 144 3.66 8.85 3.02
CA PRO A 144 2.78 9.01 1.87
C PRO A 144 1.31 8.79 2.24
N GLY A 145 0.42 9.57 1.64
CA GLY A 145 -1.02 9.53 1.93
C GLY A 145 -1.40 10.17 3.27
N TYR A 146 -0.46 10.80 4.00
CA TYR A 146 -0.67 11.39 5.32
C TYR A 146 -0.49 12.92 5.33
N ARG A 147 -0.74 13.64 4.22
CA ARG A 147 -0.79 15.10 4.30
C ARG A 147 -1.97 15.56 5.16
N GLU A 148 -1.70 16.35 6.19
CA GLU A 148 -2.73 17.13 6.88
C GLU A 148 -3.26 18.18 5.89
N ARG A 149 -4.59 18.29 5.74
CA ARG A 149 -5.16 19.38 4.96
C ARG A 149 -4.84 20.69 5.69
N PRO A 150 -4.24 21.70 5.03
CA PRO A 150 -4.17 23.04 5.62
C PRO A 150 -5.60 23.51 5.94
N GLY A 151 -5.90 23.74 7.22
CA GLY A 151 -7.20 24.28 7.67
C GLY A 151 -8.01 23.46 8.68
N GLN A 152 -7.51 22.33 9.20
CA GLN A 152 -8.14 21.60 10.32
C GLN A 152 -7.49 21.90 11.69
N ILE A 153 -7.08 23.16 11.91
CA ILE A 153 -6.87 23.64 13.28
C ILE A 153 -8.22 24.20 13.72
N GLU A 154 -9.04 23.37 14.36
CA GLU A 154 -10.11 23.92 15.20
C GLU A 154 -9.43 24.69 16.34
N PRO A 155 -9.85 25.94 16.63
CA PRO A 155 -9.35 26.62 17.81
C PRO A 155 -9.75 25.81 19.04
N ALA A 156 -8.78 25.49 19.89
CA ALA A 156 -9.04 24.96 21.22
C ALA A 156 -9.97 25.95 21.94
N GLY A 157 -11.21 25.52 22.17
CA GLY A 157 -12.13 26.16 23.11
C GLY A 157 -11.73 25.85 24.55
#